data_AF-A0A659RYU4-F1
#
_entry.id   AF-A0A659RYU4-F1
#
_cell.length_a   1.000
_cell.length_b   1.000
_cell.length_c   1.000
_cell.angle_alpha   90.00
_cell.angle_beta   90.00
_cell.angle_gamma   90.00
#
_symmetry.space_group_name_H-M   'P 1'
#
loop_
_entity.id
_entity.type
_entity.pdbx_description
1 polymer ?
#
loop_
_entity_poly.entity_id
_entity_poly.type
_entity_poly.pdbx_seq_one_letter_code
_entity_poly.pdbx_strand_id
1 'polypeptide(L)'
;GRSRVAAPGLPFGEGRLGSAVLWCRSEVEDRQLRLDWEELMDMIVLGQVERITARHGEVLQLRPKAANARALTEAIGARGEPILTLPRGFYLKKNFTQALLARHFLLQNP
;
A
#
# COMPACT_ATOMS: atom_id res chain seq x y z
N GLY A 1 27.14 0.66 -10.61
CA GLY A 1 26.34 1.58 -9.78
C GLY A 1 26.13 1.00 -8.39
N ARG A 2 25.42 1.70 -7.49
CA ARG A 2 25.00 1.26 -6.14
C ARG A 2 23.56 1.80 -5.91
N SER A 3 22.59 1.07 -5.33
CA SER A 3 21.13 1.45 -5.28
C SER A 3 20.56 1.93 -3.91
N ARG A 4 19.66 1.28 -3.13
CA ARG A 4 19.43 1.60 -1.67
C ARG A 4 18.90 0.45 -0.77
N VAL A 5 19.56 0.25 0.39
CA VAL A 5 19.15 -0.60 1.53
C VAL A 5 19.32 0.21 2.82
N ALA A 6 18.29 0.30 3.65
CA ALA A 6 18.34 0.99 4.94
C ALA A 6 18.17 0.00 6.11
N ALA A 7 18.89 0.22 7.21
CA ALA A 7 18.71 -0.50 8.47
C ALA A 7 18.46 0.49 9.62
N PRO A 8 17.73 0.10 10.69
CA PRO A 8 17.42 1.01 11.80
C PRO A 8 18.67 1.53 12.49
N GLY A 9 18.64 2.80 12.93
CA GLY A 9 19.70 3.41 13.73
C GLY A 9 20.88 4.02 12.95
N LEU A 10 21.05 3.75 11.66
CA LEU A 10 22.09 4.44 10.87
C LEU A 10 21.72 5.92 10.63
N PRO A 11 22.68 6.85 10.70
CA PRO A 11 22.53 8.21 10.21
C PRO A 11 22.09 8.25 8.74
N PHE A 12 21.32 9.29 8.39
CA PHE A 12 20.64 9.43 7.09
C PHE A 12 21.57 9.35 5.86
N GLY A 13 22.84 9.77 6.02
CA GLY A 13 23.89 9.69 5.01
C GLY A 13 24.63 8.35 4.92
N GLU A 14 24.58 7.50 5.95
CA GLU A 14 25.33 6.23 6.01
C GLU A 14 24.54 5.03 5.47
N GLY A 15 23.21 5.13 5.40
CA GLY A 15 22.33 4.08 4.87
C GLY A 15 22.72 3.67 3.45
N ARG A 16 23.27 2.46 3.32
CA ARG A 16 23.98 1.98 2.11
C ARG A 16 23.12 1.94 0.85
N LEU A 17 23.80 1.96 -0.28
CA LEU A 17 23.20 1.78 -1.58
C LEU A 17 23.26 0.27 -1.99
N GLY A 18 22.11 -0.39 -2.22
CA GLY A 18 21.98 -1.84 -2.54
C GLY A 18 20.83 -2.18 -3.52
N SER A 19 20.94 -3.30 -4.25
CA SER A 19 20.39 -3.55 -5.61
C SER A 19 18.97 -3.07 -5.96
N ALA A 20 18.81 -2.57 -7.19
CA ALA A 20 17.53 -2.24 -7.80
C ALA A 20 16.78 -3.48 -8.32
N VAL A 21 15.47 -3.32 -8.53
CA VAL A 21 14.53 -4.36 -9.00
C VAL A 21 13.69 -3.78 -10.13
N LEU A 22 13.57 -4.50 -11.25
CA LEU A 22 12.50 -4.28 -12.23
C LEU A 22 11.41 -5.31 -11.94
N TRP A 23 10.24 -4.84 -11.52
CA TRP A 23 9.12 -5.70 -11.13
C TRP A 23 8.00 -5.67 -12.18
N CYS A 24 7.59 -6.86 -12.60
CA CYS A 24 6.34 -7.11 -13.30
C CYS A 24 5.52 -8.09 -12.45
N ARG A 25 4.20 -7.91 -12.41
CA ARG A 25 3.27 -8.80 -11.69
C ARG A 25 3.26 -10.19 -12.33
N SER A 26 3.34 -11.25 -11.52
CA SER A 26 2.85 -12.57 -11.92
C SER A 26 1.32 -12.63 -11.88
N GLU A 27 0.72 -13.64 -12.50
CA GLU A 27 -0.74 -13.86 -12.46
C GLU A 27 -1.30 -14.02 -11.03
N VAL A 28 -0.49 -14.54 -10.11
CA VAL A 28 -0.87 -14.70 -8.69
C VAL A 28 -0.86 -13.36 -7.98
N GLU A 29 0.20 -12.56 -8.17
CA GLU A 29 0.28 -11.20 -7.61
C GLU A 29 -0.82 -10.30 -8.18
N ASP A 30 -1.11 -10.41 -9.48
CA ASP A 30 -2.18 -9.66 -10.12
C ASP A 30 -3.55 -10.01 -9.54
N ARG A 31 -3.82 -11.31 -9.34
CA ARG A 31 -5.06 -11.78 -8.71
C ARG A 31 -5.22 -11.31 -7.27
N GLN A 32 -4.17 -11.38 -6.45
CA GLN A 32 -4.21 -10.88 -5.07
C GLN A 32 -4.46 -9.36 -5.03
N LEU A 33 -3.72 -8.59 -5.84
CA LEU A 33 -3.89 -7.13 -5.93
C LEU A 33 -5.29 -6.75 -6.46
N ARG A 34 -5.84 -7.52 -7.39
CA ARG A 34 -7.19 -7.33 -7.92
C ARG A 34 -8.26 -7.57 -6.85
N LEU A 35 -8.21 -8.70 -6.14
CA LEU A 35 -9.22 -9.06 -5.13
C LEU A 35 -9.29 -8.00 -4.02
N ASP A 36 -8.14 -7.56 -3.51
CA ASP A 36 -8.10 -6.49 -2.51
C ASP A 36 -8.58 -5.14 -3.06
N TRP A 37 -8.30 -4.84 -4.34
CA TRP A 37 -8.77 -3.62 -4.97
C TRP A 37 -10.30 -3.66 -5.15
N GLU A 38 -10.87 -4.80 -5.55
CA GLU A 38 -12.32 -5.00 -5.64
C GLU A 38 -12.99 -4.86 -4.25
N GLU A 39 -12.46 -5.49 -3.19
CA GLU A 39 -12.93 -5.31 -1.79
C GLU A 39 -12.91 -3.83 -1.37
N LEU A 40 -11.76 -3.16 -1.55
CA LEU A 40 -11.57 -1.78 -1.10
C LEU A 40 -12.40 -0.77 -1.91
N MET A 41 -12.63 -1.03 -3.20
CA MET A 41 -13.47 -0.19 -4.06
C MET A 41 -14.95 -0.38 -3.77
N ASP A 42 -15.43 -1.60 -3.50
CA ASP A 42 -16.81 -1.83 -3.05
C ASP A 42 -17.08 -1.07 -1.74
N MET A 43 -16.15 -1.11 -0.78
CA MET A 43 -16.26 -0.30 0.44
C MET A 43 -16.26 1.22 0.17
N ILE A 44 -15.59 1.73 -0.86
CA ILE A 44 -15.64 3.14 -1.24
C ILE A 44 -17.00 3.48 -1.88
N VAL A 45 -17.45 2.69 -2.85
CA VAL A 45 -18.68 2.94 -3.64
C VAL A 45 -19.93 2.80 -2.77
N LEU A 46 -19.96 1.85 -1.83
CA LEU A 46 -21.03 1.68 -0.85
C LEU A 46 -21.00 2.71 0.31
N GLY A 47 -20.21 3.78 0.19
CA GLY A 47 -20.14 4.86 1.18
C GLY A 47 -19.52 4.46 2.52
N GLN A 48 -18.76 3.35 2.56
CA GLN A 48 -18.14 2.78 3.76
C GLN A 48 -16.67 3.20 3.93
N VAL A 49 -16.22 4.21 3.19
CA VAL A 49 -14.82 4.68 3.11
C VAL A 49 -14.19 5.03 4.48
N GLU A 50 -15.02 5.36 5.48
CA GLU A 50 -14.59 5.66 6.85
C GLU A 50 -14.44 4.42 7.75
N ARG A 51 -15.03 3.28 7.35
CA ARG A 51 -14.84 1.97 7.99
C ARG A 51 -13.53 1.29 7.55
N ILE A 52 -12.91 1.75 6.46
CA ILE A 52 -11.71 1.14 5.88
C ILE A 52 -10.49 1.37 6.78
N THR A 53 -10.22 0.40 7.65
CA THR A 53 -8.98 0.30 8.45
C THR A 53 -7.87 -0.43 7.70
N ALA A 54 -6.64 -0.35 8.21
CA ALA A 54 -5.46 -1.06 7.68
C ALA A 54 -5.54 -2.60 7.72
N ARG A 55 -6.63 -3.19 8.24
CA ARG A 55 -6.84 -4.64 8.30
C ARG A 55 -7.36 -5.22 6.97
N HIS A 56 -8.18 -4.48 6.23
CA HIS A 56 -8.78 -4.87 4.94
C HIS A 56 -7.72 -5.16 3.86
N GLY A 57 -8.05 -6.04 2.90
CA GLY A 57 -7.12 -6.64 1.92
C GLY A 57 -6.10 -7.61 2.53
N GLU A 58 -5.44 -8.43 1.70
CA GLU A 58 -4.33 -9.33 2.09
C GLU A 58 -2.94 -8.70 1.82
N VAL A 59 -2.79 -8.04 0.68
CA VAL A 59 -1.53 -7.55 0.09
C VAL A 59 -1.55 -6.04 -0.25
N LEU A 60 -2.73 -5.46 -0.40
CA LEU A 60 -3.01 -4.04 -0.66
C LEU A 60 -3.76 -3.45 0.55
N GLN A 61 -3.64 -2.15 0.78
CA GLN A 61 -4.44 -1.42 1.78
C GLN A 61 -4.72 0.01 1.32
N LEU A 62 -5.85 0.55 1.76
CA LEU A 62 -6.17 1.96 1.62
C LEU A 62 -5.81 2.70 2.93
N ARG A 63 -5.08 3.82 2.86
CA ARG A 63 -4.64 4.61 4.04
C ARG A 63 -4.67 6.11 3.77
N PRO A 64 -4.87 6.98 4.80
CA PRO A 64 -4.75 8.43 4.64
C PRO A 64 -3.38 8.84 4.07
N LYS A 65 -3.38 9.73 3.08
CA LYS A 65 -2.20 10.12 2.28
C LYS A 65 -1.77 11.59 2.47
N ALA A 66 -2.56 12.37 3.20
CA ALA A 66 -2.30 13.79 3.52
C ALA A 66 -1.17 13.97 4.55
N ALA A 67 -0.44 15.10 4.45
CA ALA A 67 0.58 15.49 5.42
C ALA A 67 0.01 16.20 6.67
N ASN A 68 -1.24 16.66 6.61
CA ASN A 68 -1.99 17.24 7.73
C ASN A 68 -3.50 17.08 7.48
N ALA A 69 -4.32 17.26 8.51
CA ALA A 69 -5.77 17.07 8.43
C ALA A 69 -6.54 18.21 7.73
N ARG A 70 -5.86 19.18 7.09
CA ARG A 70 -6.51 20.29 6.36
C ARG A 70 -6.78 19.97 4.89
N ALA A 71 -6.11 18.97 4.33
CA ALA A 71 -6.48 18.43 3.04
C ALA A 71 -7.67 17.48 3.23
N LEU A 72 -8.86 17.92 2.81
CA LEU A 72 -10.06 17.10 2.70
C LEU A 72 -10.39 16.88 1.22
N THR A 73 -11.09 15.79 0.93
CA THR A 73 -11.63 15.47 -0.39
C THR A 73 -13.08 15.03 -0.24
N GLU A 74 -13.87 15.21 -1.29
CA GLU A 74 -15.20 14.64 -1.39
C GLU A 74 -15.15 13.11 -1.48
N ALA A 75 -16.13 12.45 -0.88
CA ALA A 75 -16.41 11.03 -0.98
C ALA A 75 -17.91 10.76 -0.78
N ILE A 76 -18.33 9.51 -0.95
CA ILE A 76 -19.71 9.08 -0.72
C ILE A 76 -19.87 8.63 0.74
N GLY A 77 -20.96 9.05 1.39
CA GLY A 77 -21.38 8.63 2.72
C GLY A 77 -22.34 7.44 2.70
N ALA A 78 -22.62 6.88 3.87
CA ALA A 78 -23.36 5.62 4.03
C ALA A 78 -24.85 5.66 3.60
N ARG A 79 -25.39 6.81 3.19
CA ARG A 79 -26.73 6.98 2.61
C ARG A 79 -26.67 7.57 1.19
N GLY A 80 -25.50 7.61 0.57
CA GLY A 80 -25.27 8.24 -0.73
C GLY A 80 -25.07 9.76 -0.67
N GLU A 81 -24.95 10.35 0.52
CA GLU A 81 -24.70 11.78 0.66
C GLU A 81 -23.23 12.14 0.36
N PRO A 82 -22.92 13.31 -0.21
CA PRO A 82 -21.54 13.81 -0.28
C PRO A 82 -21.00 14.07 1.14
N ILE A 83 -19.81 13.53 1.43
CA ILE A 83 -19.07 13.78 2.68
C ILE A 83 -17.67 14.32 2.38
N LEU A 84 -17.11 15.10 3.31
CA LEU A 84 -15.70 15.48 3.30
C LEU A 84 -14.91 14.55 4.21
N THR A 85 -13.85 13.94 3.68
CA THR A 85 -12.98 13.01 4.43
C THR A 85 -11.51 13.19 4.02
N LEU A 86 -10.57 12.59 4.74
CA LEU A 86 -9.15 12.69 4.39
C LEU A 86 -8.85 11.97 3.07
N PRO A 87 -8.02 12.53 2.16
CA PRO A 87 -7.64 11.84 0.94
C PRO A 87 -6.85 10.59 1.29
N ARG A 88 -7.29 9.46 0.76
CA ARG A 88 -6.67 8.15 0.95
C ARG A 88 -5.92 7.75 -0.32
N GLY A 89 -4.88 6.93 -0.15
CA GLY A 89 -4.14 6.29 -1.24
C GLY A 89 -3.99 4.80 -1.00
N PHE A 90 -3.76 4.04 -2.07
CA PHE A 90 -3.41 2.63 -2.00
C PHE A 90 -1.94 2.44 -1.66
N TYR A 91 -1.63 1.43 -0.85
CA TYR A 91 -0.29 1.05 -0.44
C TYR A 91 -0.15 -0.48 -0.49
N LEU A 92 1.00 -0.98 -0.96
CA LEU A 92 1.35 -2.39 -0.80
C LEU A 92 1.67 -2.68 0.68
N LYS A 93 1.20 -3.82 1.19
CA LYS A 93 1.53 -4.34 2.53
C LYS A 93 2.93 -4.97 2.53
N LYS A 94 3.51 -5.08 3.74
CA LYS A 94 4.91 -5.52 3.92
C LYS A 94 5.15 -6.98 3.50
N ASN A 95 4.19 -7.86 3.75
CA ASN A 95 4.20 -9.26 3.30
C ASN A 95 4.40 -9.36 1.78
N PHE A 96 3.65 -8.56 1.01
CA PHE A 96 3.73 -8.54 -0.45
C PHE A 96 5.11 -8.11 -0.94
N THR A 97 5.62 -6.96 -0.46
CA THR A 97 6.92 -6.45 -0.91
C THR A 97 8.09 -7.28 -0.39
N GLN A 98 7.96 -7.93 0.78
CA GLN A 98 8.93 -8.90 1.28
C GLN A 98 9.00 -10.15 0.39
N ALA A 99 7.85 -10.75 0.03
CA ALA A 99 7.80 -11.91 -0.85
C ALA A 99 8.34 -11.61 -2.26
N LEU A 100 8.00 -10.44 -2.82
CA LEU A 100 8.52 -9.91 -4.07
C LEU A 100 10.05 -9.81 -4.05
N LEU A 101 10.62 -9.18 -3.02
CA LEU A 101 12.06 -9.00 -2.86
C LEU A 101 12.78 -10.33 -2.62
N ALA A 102 12.21 -11.23 -1.81
CA ALA A 102 12.77 -12.56 -1.56
C ALA A 102 12.85 -13.39 -2.84
N ARG A 103 11.78 -13.41 -3.63
CA ARG A 103 11.73 -14.08 -4.94
C ARG A 103 12.73 -13.50 -5.94
N HIS A 104 12.87 -12.17 -6.02
CA HIS A 104 13.79 -11.52 -6.96
C HIS A 104 15.27 -11.72 -6.61
N PHE A 105 15.63 -11.73 -5.32
CA PHE A 105 17.01 -11.87 -4.87
C PHE A 105 17.39 -13.27 -4.37
N LEU A 106 16.51 -14.27 -4.57
CA LEU A 106 16.66 -15.65 -4.09
C LEU A 106 16.97 -15.73 -2.59
N LEU A 107 16.41 -14.81 -1.81
CA LEU A 107 16.54 -14.83 -0.36
C LEU A 107 15.72 -16.01 0.17
N GLN A 108 16.40 -16.98 0.78
CA GLN A 108 15.76 -18.00 1.60
C GLN A 108 14.92 -17.30 2.68
N ASN A 109 13.63 -17.59 2.77
CA ASN A 109 12.83 -17.16 3.91
C ASN A 109 13.34 -17.92 5.16
N PRO A 110 13.71 -17.23 6.25
CA PRO A 110 13.91 -17.85 7.56
C PRO A 110 12.57 -18.21 8.23
#